data_AF-A0A2M9HAY6-F1
#
_entry.id   AF-A0A2M9HAY6-F1
#
_cell.length_a   1.000
_cell.length_b   1.000
_cell.length_c   1.000
_cell.angle_alpha   90.00
_cell.angle_beta   90.00
_cell.angle_gamma   90.00
#
_symmetry.space_group_name_H-M   'P 1'
#
loop_
_entity.id
_entity.type
_entity.pdbx_description
1 polymer ?
#
loop_
_entity_poly.entity_id
_entity_poly.type
_entity_poly.pdbx_seq_one_letter_code
_entity_poly.pdbx_strand_id
1 'polypeptide(L)'
;MAIPVILASKSKARRDVLFHAGIRPTIRVSHVDEAAVVVNTAAQQGISPDDMTTQERVPLLARAKAAAVYRDYLAIAATAATAVGEQHVSHPLSDGFGTVCETSTIQEALEQHRGMTNAMAGPLIIGCDSMFELDGVPYGKPHTVEHARERLHLMRGRTGTLWTGHCVIDAATGRMVSRASHAEVTFANYSDSDIERYIATGEPLEVAGSFTLDGFGGAFIDGIQGDPSGIIGLSLPLTRQLVEELDIDWTDLWNLDRDTQQNGGTINSEWETPKENVLQPGDGFIDCACGHKHWGLNGAAGVLLARRDAETGIITDVLMQHRALWSAEGGTWGIPGGAIADGESPLEGALRESFEEANIRPENITVVGSYLEDHGPWGYTTVFAFEKPGHTVEPRANDDESLEIAWVPFDEVRNLKLLTAMKTDWPRFEERLRRIAATTFDR
;
A
#
# COMPACT_ATOMS: atom_id res chain seq x y z
N MET A 1 17.93 8.29 9.70
CA MET A 1 17.24 7.69 8.54
C MET A 1 16.12 8.62 8.16
N ALA A 2 15.81 8.73 6.87
CA ALA A 2 14.66 9.50 6.43
C ALA A 2 13.38 8.88 7.02
N ILE A 3 12.38 9.72 7.31
CA ILE A 3 11.08 9.29 7.81
C ILE A 3 10.30 8.68 6.63
N PRO A 4 9.84 7.42 6.72
CA PRO A 4 9.10 6.82 5.63
C PRO A 4 7.78 7.56 5.36
N VAL A 5 7.40 7.64 4.09
CA VAL A 5 6.15 8.27 3.66
C VAL A 5 5.26 7.22 3.03
N ILE A 6 4.00 7.18 3.47
CA ILE A 6 2.96 6.33 2.92
C ILE A 6 1.96 7.23 2.18
N LEU A 7 1.81 7.05 0.87
CA LEU A 7 0.81 7.76 0.07
C LEU A 7 -0.48 6.93 0.03
N ALA A 8 -1.54 7.43 0.67
CA ALA A 8 -2.88 6.86 0.70
C ALA A 8 -3.64 7.11 -0.63
N SER A 9 -3.04 6.75 -1.77
CA SER A 9 -3.60 7.05 -3.10
C SER A 9 -3.00 6.18 -4.21
N LYS A 10 -3.83 5.73 -5.15
CA LYS A 10 -3.37 5.12 -6.41
C LYS A 10 -2.93 6.12 -7.50
N SER A 11 -2.92 7.42 -7.21
CA SER A 11 -2.66 8.45 -8.22
C SER A 11 -1.18 8.52 -8.61
N LYS A 12 -0.87 8.18 -9.85
CA LYS A 12 0.47 8.34 -10.44
C LYS A 12 0.96 9.79 -10.33
N ALA A 13 0.12 10.77 -10.65
CA ALA A 13 0.50 12.19 -10.59
C ALA A 13 0.94 12.61 -9.18
N ARG A 14 0.23 12.19 -8.13
CA ARG A 14 0.60 12.50 -6.74
C ARG A 14 1.92 11.85 -6.33
N ARG A 15 2.12 10.60 -6.72
CA ARG A 15 3.37 9.88 -6.50
C ARG A 15 4.53 10.59 -7.18
N ASP A 16 4.36 10.96 -8.44
CA ASP A 16 5.42 11.60 -9.23
C ASP A 16 5.78 12.99 -8.69
N VAL A 17 4.81 13.74 -8.16
CA VAL A 17 5.07 15.01 -7.45
C VAL A 17 5.99 14.79 -6.24
N LEU A 18 5.72 13.78 -5.41
CA LEU A 18 6.57 13.44 -4.27
C LEU A 18 7.95 12.94 -4.73
N PHE A 19 7.99 12.08 -5.74
CA PHE A 19 9.23 11.51 -6.28
C PHE A 19 10.19 12.62 -6.76
N HIS A 20 9.69 13.56 -7.55
CA HIS A 20 10.52 14.69 -8.00
C HIS A 20 10.92 15.63 -6.86
N ALA A 21 10.18 15.63 -5.75
CA ALA A 21 10.52 16.36 -4.52
C ALA A 21 11.55 15.62 -3.63
N GLY A 22 12.11 14.50 -4.08
CA GLY A 22 13.10 13.71 -3.34
C GLY A 22 12.50 12.68 -2.38
N ILE A 23 11.20 12.39 -2.51
CA ILE A 23 10.45 11.51 -1.61
C ILE A 23 9.90 10.34 -2.43
N ARG A 24 10.35 9.12 -2.16
CA ARG A 24 9.75 7.88 -2.65
C ARG A 24 8.73 7.37 -1.64
N PRO A 25 7.41 7.58 -1.87
CA PRO A 25 6.41 7.05 -0.97
C PRO A 25 6.18 5.56 -1.22
N THR A 26 5.83 4.86 -0.15
CA THR A 26 5.14 3.58 -0.21
C THR A 26 3.67 3.81 -0.56
N ILE A 27 3.15 3.12 -1.58
CA ILE A 27 1.80 3.35 -2.07
C ILE A 27 0.82 2.41 -1.39
N ARG A 28 -0.17 2.97 -0.68
CA ARG A 28 -1.28 2.23 -0.06
C ARG A 28 -2.60 2.75 -0.60
N VAL A 29 -3.39 1.89 -1.25
CA VAL A 29 -4.67 2.31 -1.81
C VAL A 29 -5.73 2.31 -0.71
N SER A 30 -6.25 3.49 -0.38
CA SER A 30 -7.35 3.59 0.57
C SER A 30 -8.68 3.23 -0.11
N HIS A 31 -9.43 2.30 0.48
CA HIS A 31 -10.81 2.00 0.08
C HIS A 31 -11.78 2.79 0.96
N VAL A 32 -12.28 3.91 0.44
CA VAL A 32 -13.20 4.81 1.14
C VAL A 32 -14.44 5.01 0.29
N ASP A 33 -15.62 4.82 0.90
CA ASP A 33 -16.88 5.29 0.33
C ASP A 33 -16.99 6.80 0.53
N GLU A 34 -16.50 7.55 -0.46
CA GLU A 34 -16.44 9.01 -0.42
C GLU A 34 -17.84 9.63 -0.27
N ALA A 35 -18.86 9.05 -0.91
CA ALA A 35 -20.23 9.52 -0.81
C ALA A 35 -20.77 9.36 0.61
N ALA A 36 -20.56 8.19 1.23
CA ALA A 36 -20.97 7.95 2.60
C ALA A 36 -20.25 8.89 3.58
N VAL A 37 -18.97 9.19 3.37
CA VAL A 37 -18.22 10.17 4.19
C VAL A 37 -18.88 11.54 4.15
N VAL A 38 -19.17 12.07 2.95
CA VAL A 38 -19.81 13.38 2.79
C VAL A 38 -21.20 13.38 3.41
N VAL A 39 -22.02 12.37 3.14
CA VAL A 39 -23.38 12.26 3.68
C VAL A 39 -23.39 12.23 5.21
N ASN A 40 -22.53 11.40 5.81
CA ASN A 40 -22.46 11.27 7.26
C ASN A 40 -21.96 12.55 7.94
N THR A 41 -20.96 13.23 7.35
CA THR A 41 -20.46 14.49 7.90
C THR A 41 -21.47 15.63 7.73
N ALA A 42 -22.15 15.72 6.59
CA ALA A 42 -23.21 16.71 6.38
C ALA A 42 -24.35 16.53 7.40
N ALA A 43 -24.77 15.29 7.65
CA ALA A 43 -25.78 14.98 8.66
C ALA A 43 -25.34 15.39 10.08
N GLN A 44 -24.07 15.17 10.44
CA GLN A 44 -23.51 15.62 11.73
C GLN A 44 -23.46 17.14 11.87
N GLN A 45 -23.29 17.86 10.75
CA GLN A 45 -23.30 19.32 10.70
C GLN A 45 -24.70 19.92 10.56
N GLY A 46 -25.72 19.09 10.32
CA GLY A 46 -27.10 19.54 10.13
C GLY A 46 -27.36 20.23 8.78
N ILE A 47 -26.56 19.93 7.76
CA ILE A 47 -26.68 20.48 6.39
C ILE A 47 -27.01 19.40 5.36
N SER A 48 -27.48 19.79 4.17
CA SER A 48 -27.54 18.86 3.03
C SER A 48 -26.13 18.51 2.56
N PRO A 49 -25.86 17.28 2.08
CA PRO A 49 -24.60 16.95 1.43
C PRO A 49 -24.25 17.92 0.28
N ASP A 50 -25.27 18.38 -0.44
CA ASP A 50 -25.12 19.32 -1.56
C ASP A 50 -24.68 20.72 -1.10
N ASP A 51 -24.97 21.11 0.13
CA ASP A 51 -24.63 22.43 0.69
C ASP A 51 -23.17 22.50 1.17
N MET A 52 -22.49 21.35 1.33
CA MET A 52 -21.08 21.32 1.72
C MET A 52 -20.22 21.86 0.58
N THR A 53 -19.40 22.88 0.85
CA THR A 53 -18.57 23.51 -0.19
C THR A 53 -17.44 22.60 -0.66
N THR A 54 -16.92 22.84 -1.86
CA THR A 54 -15.74 22.10 -2.37
C THR A 54 -14.54 22.23 -1.44
N GLN A 55 -14.34 23.42 -0.85
CA GLN A 55 -13.30 23.72 0.12
C GLN A 55 -13.41 22.86 1.40
N GLU A 56 -14.63 22.51 1.83
CA GLU A 56 -14.87 21.63 2.99
C GLU A 56 -14.78 20.15 2.61
N ARG A 57 -15.23 19.77 1.41
CA ARG A 57 -15.26 18.37 0.94
C ARG A 57 -13.87 17.79 0.75
N VAL A 58 -12.97 18.49 0.05
CA VAL A 58 -11.66 17.90 -0.30
C VAL A 58 -10.77 17.57 0.91
N PRO A 59 -10.61 18.40 1.97
CA PRO A 59 -9.84 18.00 3.14
C PRO A 59 -10.54 16.90 3.95
N LEU A 60 -11.88 16.86 3.96
CA LEU A 60 -12.64 15.78 4.59
C LEU A 60 -12.34 14.42 3.93
N LEU A 61 -12.39 14.36 2.60
CA LEU A 61 -12.09 13.14 1.84
C LEU A 61 -10.61 12.75 1.95
N ALA A 62 -9.69 13.72 1.88
CA ALA A 62 -8.27 13.50 2.11
C ALA A 62 -8.01 12.87 3.49
N ARG A 63 -8.69 13.38 4.53
CA ARG A 63 -8.65 12.82 5.89
C ARG A 63 -9.20 11.40 5.94
N ALA A 64 -10.34 11.13 5.31
CA ALA A 64 -10.93 9.80 5.31
C ALA A 64 -10.00 8.75 4.67
N LYS A 65 -9.31 9.13 3.57
CA LYS A 65 -8.32 8.30 2.87
C LYS A 65 -7.10 7.99 3.75
N ALA A 66 -6.47 9.02 4.32
CA ALA A 66 -5.34 8.84 5.24
C ALA A 66 -5.72 8.00 6.47
N ALA A 67 -6.90 8.27 7.06
CA ALA A 67 -7.37 7.55 8.24
C ALA A 67 -7.69 6.08 7.96
N ALA A 68 -8.07 5.71 6.72
CA ALA A 68 -8.25 4.32 6.35
C ALA A 68 -6.93 3.55 6.42
N VAL A 69 -5.88 4.06 5.78
CA VAL A 69 -4.54 3.46 5.81
C VAL A 69 -3.97 3.47 7.24
N TYR A 70 -4.23 4.52 8.02
CA TYR A 70 -3.79 4.56 9.42
C TYR A 70 -4.44 3.49 10.29
N ARG A 71 -5.70 3.12 10.04
CA ARG A 71 -6.33 1.99 10.76
C ARG A 71 -5.67 0.66 10.45
N ASP A 72 -5.33 0.42 9.18
CA ASP A 72 -4.63 -0.80 8.78
C ASP A 72 -3.25 -0.86 9.46
N TYR A 73 -2.56 0.28 9.54
CA TYR A 73 -1.30 0.40 10.26
C TYR A 73 -1.43 0.11 11.76
N LEU A 74 -2.47 0.65 12.42
CA LEU A 74 -2.75 0.35 13.83
C LEU A 74 -3.08 -1.14 14.06
N ALA A 75 -3.75 -1.79 13.11
CA ALA A 75 -4.02 -3.22 13.18
C ALA A 75 -2.72 -4.04 13.11
N ILE A 76 -1.79 -3.68 12.21
CA ILE A 76 -0.46 -4.29 12.15
C ILE A 76 0.28 -4.11 13.48
N ALA A 77 0.31 -2.88 14.01
CA ALA A 77 0.98 -2.58 15.28
C ALA A 77 0.40 -3.38 16.44
N ALA A 78 -0.93 -3.49 16.53
CA ALA A 78 -1.60 -4.26 17.58
C ALA A 78 -1.34 -5.77 17.47
N THR A 79 -1.33 -6.31 16.26
CA THR A 79 -1.03 -7.73 16.01
C THR A 79 0.44 -8.03 16.29
N ALA A 80 1.38 -7.15 15.92
CA ALA A 80 2.79 -7.30 16.25
C ALA A 80 3.04 -7.24 17.77
N ALA A 81 2.41 -6.30 18.48
CA ALA A 81 2.54 -6.17 19.93
C ALA A 81 1.99 -7.37 20.72
N THR A 82 1.07 -8.13 20.13
CA THR A 82 0.47 -9.34 20.74
C THR A 82 1.05 -10.64 20.18
N ALA A 83 2.04 -10.56 19.28
CA ALA A 83 2.68 -11.72 18.71
C ALA A 83 3.43 -12.52 19.78
N VAL A 84 3.27 -13.84 19.76
CA VAL A 84 3.89 -14.76 20.71
C VAL A 84 4.64 -15.88 20.00
N GLY A 85 5.39 -16.66 20.77
CA GLY A 85 6.14 -17.80 20.26
C GLY A 85 7.58 -17.45 19.88
N GLU A 86 8.20 -18.39 19.19
CA GLU A 86 9.62 -18.34 18.85
C GLU A 86 9.82 -17.82 17.42
N GLN A 87 10.94 -17.16 17.18
CA GLN A 87 11.55 -17.01 15.87
C GLN A 87 12.65 -18.07 15.72
N HIS A 88 12.62 -18.82 14.61
CA HIS A 88 13.68 -19.75 14.23
C HIS A 88 14.43 -19.17 13.05
N VAL A 89 15.76 -19.20 13.07
CA VAL A 89 16.59 -18.75 11.95
C VAL A 89 17.33 -19.94 11.37
N SER A 90 17.27 -20.06 10.05
CA SER A 90 18.01 -21.04 9.25
C SER A 90 19.05 -20.30 8.41
N HIS A 91 20.27 -20.81 8.35
CA HIS A 91 21.33 -20.31 7.46
C HIS A 91 21.70 -21.40 6.44
N PRO A 92 20.95 -21.52 5.32
CA PRO A 92 21.18 -22.55 4.31
C PRO A 92 22.60 -22.63 3.77
N LEU A 93 23.34 -21.50 3.82
CA LEU A 93 24.70 -21.36 3.35
C LEU A 93 25.76 -22.03 4.24
N SER A 94 25.51 -22.08 5.54
CA SER A 94 26.48 -22.55 6.54
C SER A 94 26.17 -23.96 6.99
N ASP A 95 24.89 -24.27 7.18
CA ASP A 95 24.45 -25.49 7.89
C ASP A 95 23.51 -26.37 7.04
N GLY A 96 23.37 -26.05 5.75
CA GLY A 96 22.48 -26.72 4.81
C GLY A 96 21.01 -26.28 4.95
N PHE A 97 20.24 -26.44 3.87
CA PHE A 97 18.86 -25.93 3.79
C PHE A 97 17.95 -26.42 4.94
N GLY A 98 17.42 -25.43 5.66
CA GLY A 98 16.48 -25.53 6.77
C GLY A 98 16.99 -26.22 8.04
N THR A 99 18.30 -26.30 8.23
CA THR A 99 18.84 -26.52 9.57
C THR A 99 18.56 -25.27 10.41
N VAL A 100 17.77 -25.38 11.48
CA VAL A 100 17.57 -24.27 12.43
C VAL A 100 18.86 -24.09 13.21
N CYS A 101 19.47 -22.92 13.09
CA CYS A 101 20.75 -22.60 13.68
C CYS A 101 20.60 -21.71 14.92
N GLU A 102 19.55 -20.87 14.95
CA GLU A 102 19.29 -19.95 16.06
C GLU A 102 17.80 -19.92 16.42
N THR A 103 17.52 -19.65 17.69
CA THR A 103 16.14 -19.52 18.20
C THR A 103 16.09 -18.38 19.21
N SER A 104 15.12 -17.49 19.03
CA SER A 104 14.78 -16.40 19.96
C SER A 104 13.26 -16.34 20.14
N THR A 105 12.77 -15.49 21.02
CA THR A 105 11.35 -15.12 20.99
C THR A 105 11.06 -14.19 19.82
N ILE A 106 9.81 -14.16 19.36
CA ILE A 106 9.41 -13.21 18.31
C ILE A 106 9.54 -11.75 18.77
N GLN A 107 9.37 -11.48 20.07
CA GLN A 107 9.51 -10.14 20.64
C GLN A 107 10.96 -9.67 20.60
N GLU A 108 11.92 -10.53 20.95
CA GLU A 108 13.35 -10.21 20.81
C GLU A 108 13.73 -9.94 19.34
N ALA A 109 13.16 -10.70 18.40
CA ALA A 109 13.41 -10.49 16.98
C ALA A 109 12.87 -9.13 16.48
N LEU A 110 11.69 -8.71 16.95
CA LEU A 110 11.11 -7.39 16.67
C LEU A 110 11.95 -6.26 17.29
N GLU A 111 12.50 -6.46 18.48
CA GLU A 111 13.38 -5.48 19.11
C GLU A 111 14.70 -5.30 18.35
N GLN A 112 15.23 -6.37 17.75
CA GLN A 112 16.43 -6.34 16.91
C GLN A 112 16.17 -5.69 15.54
N HIS A 113 14.97 -5.90 14.98
CA HIS A 113 14.54 -5.35 13.68
C HIS A 113 13.36 -4.40 13.88
N ARG A 114 13.63 -3.27 14.55
CA ARG A 114 12.60 -2.26 14.80
C ARG A 114 12.03 -1.76 13.47
N GLY A 115 10.76 -2.08 13.25
CA GLY A 115 10.00 -1.61 12.11
C GLY A 115 9.37 -0.24 12.35
N MET A 116 8.46 0.10 11.45
CA MET A 116 7.71 1.35 11.48
C MET A 116 6.87 1.48 12.75
N THR A 117 6.27 0.38 13.23
CA THR A 117 5.30 0.39 14.35
C THR A 117 5.90 0.80 15.69
N ASN A 118 7.23 0.77 15.82
CA ASN A 118 7.96 1.22 17.01
C ASN A 118 8.71 2.54 16.79
N ALA A 119 8.48 3.23 15.67
CA ALA A 119 9.12 4.50 15.37
C ALA A 119 8.65 5.60 16.35
N MET A 120 9.56 6.52 16.68
CA MET A 120 9.24 7.68 17.53
C MET A 120 8.60 8.83 16.74
N ALA A 121 8.75 8.81 15.42
CA ALA A 121 8.13 9.72 14.46
C ALA A 121 7.92 8.98 13.14
N GLY A 122 6.77 9.22 12.52
CA GLY A 122 6.36 8.56 11.29
C GLY A 122 6.01 7.07 11.47
N PRO A 123 5.78 6.34 10.37
CA PRO A 123 5.74 6.83 9.00
C PRO A 123 4.65 7.90 8.83
N LEU A 124 4.88 8.84 7.91
CA LEU A 124 3.87 9.86 7.59
C LEU A 124 2.91 9.33 6.55
N ILE A 125 1.62 9.31 6.88
CA ILE A 125 0.55 8.91 5.97
C ILE A 125 -0.07 10.15 5.34
N ILE A 126 0.01 10.25 4.01
CA ILE A 126 -0.50 11.38 3.24
C ILE A 126 -1.74 10.96 2.47
N GLY A 127 -2.89 11.57 2.77
CA GLY A 127 -4.12 11.46 1.99
C GLY A 127 -4.38 12.72 1.18
N CYS A 128 -4.91 12.56 -0.04
CA CYS A 128 -5.28 13.68 -0.90
C CYS A 128 -6.57 13.45 -1.66
N ASP A 129 -7.31 14.53 -1.88
CA ASP A 129 -8.49 14.56 -2.74
C ASP A 129 -8.54 15.86 -3.55
N SER A 130 -9.15 15.85 -4.73
CA SER A 130 -9.14 16.99 -5.65
C SER A 130 -10.46 17.12 -6.40
N MET A 131 -10.97 18.35 -6.51
CA MET A 131 -12.19 18.68 -7.26
C MET A 131 -12.01 20.00 -8.00
N PHE A 132 -12.53 20.08 -9.22
CA PHE A 132 -12.55 21.32 -10.00
C PHE A 132 -13.89 22.02 -9.86
N GLU A 133 -13.91 23.29 -9.48
CA GLU A 133 -15.12 24.07 -9.29
C GLU A 133 -15.26 25.13 -10.39
N LEU A 134 -16.42 25.20 -11.03
CA LEU A 134 -16.77 26.24 -12.01
C LEU A 134 -18.16 26.79 -11.68
N ASP A 135 -18.27 28.11 -11.50
CA ASP A 135 -19.49 28.79 -11.02
C ASP A 135 -20.10 28.18 -9.74
N GLY A 136 -19.26 27.72 -8.81
CA GLY A 136 -19.71 27.08 -7.57
C GLY A 136 -20.20 25.63 -7.73
N VAL A 137 -20.05 25.03 -8.92
CA VAL A 137 -20.39 23.62 -9.17
C VAL A 137 -19.11 22.77 -9.17
N PRO A 138 -19.00 21.74 -8.31
CA PRO A 138 -17.85 20.84 -8.29
C PRO A 138 -17.94 19.74 -9.36
N TYR A 139 -16.83 19.50 -10.03
CA TYR A 139 -16.62 18.48 -11.06
C TYR A 139 -15.49 17.54 -10.64
N GLY A 140 -15.85 16.28 -10.37
CA GLY A 140 -14.90 15.18 -10.20
C GLY A 140 -14.38 14.66 -11.55
N LYS A 141 -14.15 13.36 -11.65
CA LYS A 141 -13.78 12.70 -12.92
C LYS A 141 -15.01 12.50 -13.83
N PRO A 142 -14.90 12.67 -15.15
CA PRO A 142 -16.06 12.52 -16.04
C PRO A 142 -16.39 11.06 -16.38
N HIS A 143 -15.37 10.18 -16.43
CA HIS A 143 -15.44 8.75 -16.78
C HIS A 143 -15.99 8.40 -18.17
N THR A 144 -16.76 9.28 -18.79
CA THR A 144 -17.35 9.08 -20.12
C THR A 144 -16.96 10.20 -21.06
N VAL A 145 -16.91 9.85 -22.35
CA VAL A 145 -16.63 10.78 -23.45
C VAL A 145 -17.67 11.91 -23.45
N GLU A 146 -18.93 11.59 -23.19
CA GLU A 146 -20.04 12.53 -23.17
C GLU A 146 -19.87 13.58 -22.08
N HIS A 147 -19.60 13.17 -20.85
CA HIS A 147 -19.38 14.10 -19.74
C HIS A 147 -18.09 14.91 -19.92
N ALA A 148 -17.02 14.32 -20.45
CA ALA A 148 -15.78 15.04 -20.72
C ALA A 148 -16.01 16.14 -21.77
N ARG A 149 -16.75 15.84 -22.85
CA ARG A 149 -17.11 16.81 -23.88
C ARG A 149 -17.92 17.97 -23.33
N GLU A 150 -18.98 17.67 -22.57
CA GLU A 150 -19.81 18.69 -21.92
C GLU A 150 -18.97 19.64 -21.05
N ARG A 151 -18.11 19.07 -20.20
CA ARG A 151 -17.24 19.85 -19.31
C ARG A 151 -16.22 20.69 -20.08
N LEU A 152 -15.58 20.15 -21.11
CA LEU A 152 -14.64 20.89 -21.95
C LEU A 152 -15.33 22.05 -22.68
N HIS A 153 -16.56 21.89 -23.16
CA HIS A 153 -17.32 23.02 -23.69
C HIS A 153 -17.64 24.07 -22.62
N LEU A 154 -17.99 23.64 -21.41
CA LEU A 154 -18.31 24.54 -20.31
C LEU A 154 -17.11 25.34 -19.80
N MET A 155 -15.90 24.78 -19.85
CA MET A 155 -14.66 25.41 -19.36
C MET A 155 -13.99 26.35 -20.36
N ARG A 156 -14.22 26.14 -21.67
CA ARG A 156 -13.58 26.91 -22.76
C ARG A 156 -13.62 28.42 -22.52
N GLY A 157 -12.46 29.06 -22.54
CA GLY A 157 -12.32 30.51 -22.40
C GLY A 157 -12.68 31.07 -21.02
N ARG A 158 -12.81 30.22 -20.00
CA ARG A 158 -13.29 30.59 -18.67
C ARG A 158 -12.27 30.24 -17.59
N THR A 159 -12.51 30.79 -16.39
CA THR A 159 -11.71 30.50 -15.20
C THR A 159 -12.54 29.73 -14.20
N GLY A 160 -11.97 28.67 -13.63
CA GLY A 160 -12.51 27.98 -12.47
C GLY A 160 -11.44 27.73 -11.42
N THR A 161 -11.81 27.15 -10.28
CA THR A 161 -10.92 26.94 -9.14
C THR A 161 -10.74 25.45 -8.91
N LEU A 162 -9.50 24.98 -8.96
CA LEU A 162 -9.19 23.63 -8.48
C LEU A 162 -8.89 23.67 -7.00
N TRP A 163 -9.59 22.85 -6.23
CA TRP A 163 -9.33 22.60 -4.82
C TRP A 163 -8.68 21.23 -4.65
N THR A 164 -7.58 21.19 -3.89
CA THR A 164 -6.94 19.93 -3.49
C THR A 164 -6.79 19.92 -1.98
N GLY A 165 -7.41 18.93 -1.34
CA GLY A 165 -7.32 18.65 0.08
C GLY A 165 -6.13 17.75 0.41
N HIS A 166 -5.52 18.01 1.55
CA HIS A 166 -4.37 17.30 2.10
C HIS A 166 -4.67 16.90 3.52
N CYS A 167 -4.27 15.69 3.89
CA CYS A 167 -4.21 15.22 5.26
C CYS A 167 -2.86 14.54 5.47
N VAL A 168 -2.18 14.89 6.56
CA VAL A 168 -0.95 14.22 7.01
C VAL A 168 -1.20 13.67 8.40
N ILE A 169 -0.93 12.38 8.58
CA ILE A 169 -0.98 11.69 9.87
C ILE A 169 0.44 11.24 10.21
N ASP A 170 0.92 11.61 11.39
CA ASP A 170 2.09 10.97 11.99
C ASP A 170 1.63 9.68 12.69
N ALA A 171 1.98 8.53 12.13
CA ALA A 171 1.48 7.25 12.63
C ALA A 171 2.06 6.86 14.01
N ALA A 172 3.21 7.43 14.41
CA ALA A 172 3.79 7.19 15.73
C ALA A 172 2.99 7.88 16.84
N THR A 173 2.54 9.13 16.61
CA THR A 173 1.83 9.93 17.62
C THR A 173 0.31 9.92 17.44
N GLY A 174 -0.17 9.52 16.27
CA GLY A 174 -1.57 9.63 15.85
C GLY A 174 -2.04 11.07 15.62
N ARG A 175 -1.13 12.06 15.66
CA ARG A 175 -1.46 13.45 15.34
C ARG A 175 -1.79 13.56 13.86
N MET A 176 -2.80 14.37 13.57
CA MET A 176 -3.35 14.51 12.23
C MET A 176 -3.66 15.98 11.96
N VAL A 177 -3.23 16.46 10.79
CA VAL A 177 -3.51 17.81 10.32
C VAL A 177 -4.02 17.76 8.87
N SER A 178 -5.00 18.59 8.55
CA SER A 178 -5.62 18.59 7.23
C SER A 178 -6.04 19.99 6.78
N ARG A 179 -5.79 20.33 5.52
CA ARG A 179 -6.13 21.63 4.90
C ARG A 179 -6.40 21.47 3.41
N ALA A 180 -6.87 22.52 2.76
CA ALA A 180 -7.00 22.58 1.31
C ALA A 180 -6.10 23.66 0.71
N SER A 181 -5.42 23.31 -0.38
CA SER A 181 -4.81 24.25 -1.33
C SER A 181 -5.80 24.56 -2.45
N HIS A 182 -5.62 25.69 -3.14
CA HIS A 182 -6.40 26.01 -4.33
C HIS A 182 -5.56 26.75 -5.38
N ALA A 183 -6.03 26.70 -6.62
CA ALA A 183 -5.55 27.51 -7.72
C ALA A 183 -6.67 27.84 -8.70
N GLU A 184 -6.69 29.08 -9.18
CA GLU A 184 -7.52 29.48 -10.31
C GLU A 184 -6.84 29.06 -11.62
N VAL A 185 -7.62 28.47 -12.52
CA VAL A 185 -7.17 27.96 -13.82
C VAL A 185 -7.99 28.62 -14.91
N THR A 186 -7.33 29.41 -15.77
CA THR A 186 -7.94 30.05 -16.94
C THR A 186 -7.68 29.20 -18.17
N PHE A 187 -8.75 28.74 -18.80
CA PHE A 187 -8.69 27.92 -20.01
C PHE A 187 -8.68 28.76 -21.28
N ALA A 188 -7.94 28.30 -22.27
CA ALA A 188 -7.91 28.88 -23.60
C ALA A 188 -9.28 28.78 -24.29
N ASN A 189 -9.47 29.62 -25.30
CA ASN A 189 -10.61 29.52 -26.21
C ASN A 189 -10.32 28.50 -27.33
N TYR A 190 -10.18 27.22 -26.97
CA TYR A 190 -9.90 26.11 -27.89
C TYR A 190 -11.10 25.76 -28.79
N SER A 191 -10.87 25.12 -29.93
CA SER A 191 -11.92 24.76 -30.90
C SER A 191 -12.65 23.46 -30.55
N ASP A 192 -13.78 23.18 -31.19
CA ASP A 192 -14.48 21.89 -31.06
C ASP A 192 -13.59 20.74 -31.56
N SER A 193 -12.77 20.99 -32.59
CA SER A 193 -11.80 20.00 -33.07
C SER A 193 -10.72 19.71 -32.03
N ASP A 194 -10.32 20.68 -31.21
CA ASP A 194 -9.35 20.46 -30.13
C ASP A 194 -9.96 19.61 -29.02
N ILE A 195 -11.22 19.86 -28.67
CA ILE A 195 -11.96 19.04 -27.68
C ILE A 195 -11.98 17.58 -28.11
N GLU A 196 -12.41 17.28 -29.34
CA GLU A 196 -12.50 15.89 -29.80
C GLU A 196 -11.13 15.20 -29.83
N ARG A 197 -10.09 15.92 -30.25
CA ARG A 197 -8.71 15.38 -30.27
C ARG A 197 -8.19 15.13 -28.85
N TYR A 198 -8.49 16.02 -27.91
CA TYR A 198 -8.09 15.85 -26.53
C TYR A 198 -8.81 14.65 -25.89
N ILE A 199 -10.12 14.52 -26.10
CA ILE A 199 -10.88 13.36 -25.62
C ILE A 199 -10.34 12.05 -26.21
N ALA A 200 -9.94 12.05 -27.49
CA ALA A 200 -9.36 10.88 -28.14
C ALA A 200 -8.03 10.41 -27.50
N THR A 201 -7.34 11.26 -26.71
CA THR A 201 -6.16 10.82 -25.93
C THR A 201 -6.53 9.94 -24.73
N GLY A 202 -7.79 9.97 -24.28
CA GLY A 202 -8.26 9.31 -23.06
C GLY A 202 -7.91 10.05 -21.77
N GLU A 203 -6.96 10.98 -21.77
CA GLU A 203 -6.54 11.73 -20.58
C GLU A 203 -7.71 12.43 -19.84
N PRO A 204 -8.66 13.12 -20.53
CA PRO A 204 -9.73 13.85 -19.84
C PRO A 204 -10.66 12.96 -19.02
N LEU A 205 -10.72 11.65 -19.32
CA LEU A 205 -11.72 10.74 -18.74
C LEU A 205 -11.46 10.43 -17.26
N GLU A 206 -10.18 10.44 -16.87
CA GLU A 206 -9.73 9.89 -15.58
C GLU A 206 -9.20 10.95 -14.60
N VAL A 207 -9.38 12.24 -14.92
CA VAL A 207 -8.82 13.37 -14.14
C VAL A 207 -9.92 14.35 -13.71
N ALA A 208 -9.73 14.96 -12.54
CA ALA A 208 -10.68 15.93 -12.00
C ALA A 208 -10.76 17.14 -12.92
N GLY A 209 -11.97 17.62 -13.22
CA GLY A 209 -12.16 18.73 -14.16
C GLY A 209 -11.87 18.41 -15.63
N SER A 210 -11.47 17.17 -15.99
CA SER A 210 -11.15 16.77 -17.37
C SER A 210 -9.92 17.47 -17.97
N PHE A 211 -8.96 17.88 -17.14
CA PHE A 211 -7.67 18.42 -17.58
C PHE A 211 -6.51 17.98 -16.70
N THR A 212 -5.29 18.05 -17.23
CA THR A 212 -4.03 17.96 -16.46
C THR A 212 -3.15 19.17 -16.74
N LEU A 213 -2.30 19.54 -15.79
CA LEU A 213 -1.33 20.62 -15.99
C LEU A 213 -0.06 20.14 -16.69
N ASP A 214 0.35 18.91 -16.40
CA ASP A 214 1.61 18.30 -16.82
C ASP A 214 1.45 17.27 -17.95
N GLY A 215 0.24 17.15 -18.52
CA GLY A 215 -0.08 16.29 -19.67
C GLY A 215 -0.61 17.06 -20.88
N PHE A 216 -1.44 16.40 -21.70
CA PHE A 216 -1.99 16.97 -22.94
C PHE A 216 -2.87 18.21 -22.68
N GLY A 217 -3.58 18.23 -21.55
CA GLY A 217 -4.43 19.35 -21.15
C GLY A 217 -3.69 20.67 -20.93
N GLY A 218 -2.39 20.62 -20.59
CA GLY A 218 -1.60 21.80 -20.25
C GLY A 218 -1.50 22.83 -21.37
N ALA A 219 -1.58 22.38 -22.64
CA ALA A 219 -1.58 23.26 -23.80
C ALA A 219 -2.85 24.13 -23.93
N PHE A 220 -3.91 23.80 -23.19
CA PHE A 220 -5.19 24.50 -23.21
C PHE A 220 -5.41 25.40 -21.98
N ILE A 221 -4.37 25.64 -21.18
CA ILE A 221 -4.39 26.51 -20.00
C ILE A 221 -3.64 27.81 -20.33
N ASP A 222 -4.37 28.93 -20.35
CA ASP A 222 -3.80 30.26 -20.61
C ASP A 222 -3.17 30.90 -19.36
N GLY A 223 -3.63 30.52 -18.17
CA GLY A 223 -3.16 31.14 -16.93
C GLY A 223 -3.48 30.34 -15.68
N ILE A 224 -2.60 30.46 -14.69
CA ILE A 224 -2.74 29.87 -13.36
C ILE A 224 -2.43 30.94 -12.33
N GLN A 225 -3.30 31.06 -11.32
CA GLN A 225 -3.06 31.89 -10.14
C GLN A 225 -3.28 31.06 -8.88
N GLY A 226 -2.26 30.91 -8.03
CA GLY A 226 -2.32 30.10 -6.83
C GLY A 226 -1.25 29.02 -6.81
N ASP A 227 -1.62 27.78 -6.48
CA ASP A 227 -0.71 26.65 -6.29
C ASP A 227 -0.72 25.64 -7.46
N PRO A 228 0.32 25.65 -8.33
CA PRO A 228 0.40 24.73 -9.46
C PRO A 228 0.58 23.25 -9.07
N SER A 229 1.28 22.97 -7.96
CA SER A 229 1.48 21.57 -7.52
C SER A 229 0.17 20.95 -7.01
N GLY A 230 -0.66 21.78 -6.36
CA GLY A 230 -2.04 21.45 -6.04
C GLY A 230 -2.87 21.07 -7.27
N ILE A 231 -2.57 21.65 -8.45
CA ILE A 231 -3.24 21.31 -9.72
C ILE A 231 -2.91 19.90 -10.20
N ILE A 232 -1.64 19.52 -10.13
CA ILE A 232 -1.18 18.17 -10.49
C ILE A 232 -1.81 17.11 -9.56
N GLY A 233 -2.11 17.50 -8.32
CA GLY A 233 -2.93 16.73 -7.39
C GLY A 233 -2.37 16.63 -5.97
N LEU A 234 -1.21 17.24 -5.69
CA LEU A 234 -0.60 17.33 -4.37
C LEU A 234 0.18 18.65 -4.23
N SER A 235 -0.22 19.50 -3.29
CA SER A 235 0.47 20.73 -2.94
C SER A 235 1.74 20.44 -2.13
N LEU A 236 2.91 20.62 -2.73
CA LEU A 236 4.17 20.49 -1.97
C LEU A 236 4.31 21.59 -0.88
N PRO A 237 4.02 22.88 -1.16
CA PRO A 237 4.11 23.91 -0.13
C PRO A 237 3.17 23.68 1.05
N LEU A 238 1.92 23.26 0.80
CA LEU A 238 0.97 22.97 1.88
C LEU A 238 1.36 21.70 2.62
N THR A 239 1.76 20.64 1.91
CA THR A 239 2.20 19.39 2.56
C THR A 239 3.39 19.65 3.48
N ARG A 240 4.37 20.45 3.05
CA ARG A 240 5.48 20.89 3.90
C ARG A 240 5.00 21.58 5.18
N GLN A 241 4.07 22.54 5.08
CA GLN A 241 3.52 23.23 6.26
C GLN A 241 2.81 22.26 7.21
N LEU A 242 2.04 21.31 6.67
CA LEU A 242 1.37 20.29 7.47
C LEU A 242 2.36 19.37 8.20
N VAL A 243 3.45 18.99 7.54
CA VAL A 243 4.53 18.19 8.15
C VAL A 243 5.23 18.97 9.26
N GLU A 244 5.53 20.25 9.04
CA GLU A 244 6.14 21.14 10.04
C GLU A 244 5.23 21.32 11.28
N GLU A 245 3.91 21.31 11.11
CA GLU A 245 2.94 21.34 12.22
C GLU A 245 2.86 20.05 13.04
N LEU A 246 3.44 18.96 12.53
CA LEU A 246 3.64 17.72 13.26
C LEU A 246 5.02 17.68 13.94
N ASP A 247 5.75 18.81 13.94
CA ASP A 247 7.10 18.94 14.50
C ASP A 247 8.13 18.06 13.79
N ILE A 248 7.95 17.85 12.48
CA ILE A 248 8.85 17.10 11.61
C ILE A 248 9.41 18.04 10.53
N ASP A 249 10.72 17.99 10.29
CA ASP A 249 11.33 18.77 9.23
C ASP A 249 11.05 18.13 7.86
N TRP A 250 10.63 18.92 6.88
CA TRP A 250 10.34 18.41 5.53
C TRP A 250 11.53 17.67 4.89
N THR A 251 12.75 18.11 5.18
CA THR A 251 13.96 17.47 4.65
C THR A 251 14.22 16.09 5.24
N ASP A 252 13.59 15.75 6.38
CA ASP A 252 13.65 14.39 6.94
C ASP A 252 12.87 13.39 6.07
N LEU A 253 12.03 13.85 5.14
CA LEU A 253 11.31 12.98 4.21
C LEU A 253 12.13 12.58 2.98
N TRP A 254 13.29 13.20 2.76
CA TRP A 254 14.14 12.92 1.59
C TRP A 254 14.83 11.56 1.71
N ASN A 255 14.20 10.55 1.11
CA ASN A 255 14.64 9.15 1.12
C ASN A 255 15.13 8.65 -0.24
N LEU A 256 15.26 9.53 -1.25
CA LEU A 256 15.85 9.22 -2.55
C LEU A 256 17.33 9.62 -2.60
N ASP A 257 18.18 8.72 -3.09
CA ASP A 257 19.51 9.09 -3.56
C ASP A 257 19.45 9.76 -4.95
N ARG A 258 20.53 10.46 -5.28
CA ARG A 258 20.62 11.30 -6.48
C ARG A 258 20.59 10.49 -7.78
N ASP A 259 21.13 9.28 -7.76
CA ASP A 259 21.22 8.41 -8.94
C ASP A 259 19.86 7.78 -9.26
N THR A 260 19.12 7.37 -8.23
CA THR A 260 17.74 6.85 -8.34
C THR A 260 16.79 7.93 -8.88
N GLN A 261 16.96 9.17 -8.43
CA GLN A 261 16.15 10.30 -8.88
C GLN A 261 16.37 10.62 -10.37
N GLN A 262 17.60 10.47 -10.89
CA GLN A 262 17.92 10.75 -12.30
C GLN A 262 17.52 9.61 -13.25
N ASN A 263 17.60 8.36 -12.80
CA ASN A 263 17.30 7.19 -13.65
C ASN A 263 15.81 6.79 -13.64
N GLY A 264 14.95 7.56 -12.97
CA GLY A 264 13.50 7.37 -12.98
C GLY A 264 13.03 6.05 -12.34
N GLY A 265 13.85 5.46 -11.46
CA GLY A 265 13.51 4.21 -10.78
C GLY A 265 13.34 2.99 -11.69
N THR A 266 13.92 3.00 -12.90
CA THR A 266 13.87 1.82 -13.78
C THR A 266 14.71 0.69 -13.20
N ILE A 267 14.03 -0.32 -12.66
CA ILE A 267 14.63 -1.60 -12.31
C ILE A 267 14.64 -2.42 -13.60
N ASN A 268 15.82 -2.84 -14.07
CA ASN A 268 15.93 -3.81 -15.15
C ASN A 268 15.39 -5.17 -14.64
N SER A 269 14.08 -5.42 -14.76
CA SER A 269 13.56 -6.78 -14.66
C SER A 269 13.62 -7.44 -16.04
N GLU A 270 14.28 -8.60 -16.13
CA GLU A 270 14.22 -9.49 -17.31
C GLU A 270 12.81 -10.10 -17.49
N TRP A 271 11.87 -9.78 -16.60
CA TRP A 271 10.49 -10.24 -16.57
C TRP A 271 9.57 -9.06 -16.84
N GLU A 272 8.69 -9.18 -17.84
CA GLU A 272 7.64 -8.20 -18.14
C GLU A 272 6.58 -8.23 -17.02
N THR A 273 6.78 -7.42 -15.98
CA THR A 273 5.71 -7.11 -15.01
C THR A 273 4.56 -6.40 -15.75
N PRO A 274 3.28 -6.64 -15.38
CA PRO A 274 2.17 -5.90 -15.94
C PRO A 274 2.43 -4.39 -15.86
N LYS A 275 2.16 -3.65 -16.94
CA LYS A 275 2.43 -2.19 -17.05
C LYS A 275 1.74 -1.34 -15.97
N GLU A 276 0.76 -1.92 -15.28
CA GLU A 276 -0.04 -1.26 -14.24
C GLU A 276 0.52 -1.48 -12.82
N ASN A 277 1.48 -2.40 -12.62
CA ASN A 277 2.08 -2.64 -11.30
C ASN A 277 2.95 -1.45 -10.87
N VAL A 278 2.62 -0.87 -9.73
CA VAL A 278 3.40 0.20 -9.12
C VAL A 278 4.55 -0.42 -8.35
N LEU A 279 5.77 -0.29 -8.86
CA LEU A 279 6.98 -0.65 -8.10
C LEU A 279 7.02 0.10 -6.77
N GLN A 280 6.94 -0.66 -5.68
CA GLN A 280 7.00 -0.17 -4.31
C GLN A 280 8.46 0.05 -3.88
N PRO A 281 8.73 0.90 -2.87
CA PRO A 281 9.98 0.83 -2.14
C PRO A 281 10.21 -0.58 -1.58
N GLY A 282 11.42 -1.11 -1.71
CA GLY A 282 11.72 -2.52 -1.41
C GLY A 282 11.59 -3.48 -2.60
N ASP A 283 10.86 -3.13 -3.68
CA ASP A 283 10.80 -3.97 -4.87
C ASP A 283 12.12 -3.97 -5.65
N GLY A 284 12.50 -5.13 -6.15
CA GLY A 284 13.68 -5.32 -6.98
C GLY A 284 14.35 -6.67 -6.77
N PHE A 285 15.29 -7.00 -7.66
CA PHE A 285 16.09 -8.21 -7.54
C PHE A 285 17.41 -7.93 -6.81
N ILE A 286 17.77 -8.83 -5.90
CA ILE A 286 19.07 -8.87 -5.22
C ILE A 286 19.71 -10.24 -5.36
N ASP A 287 21.03 -10.27 -5.55
CA ASP A 287 21.82 -11.50 -5.57
C ASP A 287 22.06 -11.97 -4.12
N CYS A 288 21.65 -13.21 -3.80
CA CYS A 288 22.00 -13.82 -2.52
C CYS A 288 23.47 -14.28 -2.52
N ALA A 289 24.01 -14.51 -1.32
CA ALA A 289 25.31 -15.19 -1.17
C ALA A 289 25.28 -16.65 -1.67
N CYS A 290 24.08 -17.20 -1.94
CA CYS A 290 23.87 -18.50 -2.57
C CYS A 290 24.04 -18.52 -4.10
N GLY A 291 24.22 -17.37 -4.75
CA GLY A 291 24.35 -17.27 -6.21
C GLY A 291 23.03 -17.31 -6.99
N HIS A 292 21.88 -17.22 -6.30
CA HIS A 292 20.55 -17.03 -6.86
C HIS A 292 20.10 -15.57 -6.75
N LYS A 293 19.07 -15.21 -7.51
CA LYS A 293 18.38 -13.92 -7.41
C LYS A 293 17.08 -14.08 -6.64
N HIS A 294 16.83 -13.14 -5.74
CA HIS A 294 15.59 -13.08 -4.97
C HIS A 294 14.89 -11.73 -5.19
N TRP A 295 13.56 -11.73 -5.12
CA TRP A 295 12.75 -10.51 -5.15
C TRP A 295 12.64 -9.91 -3.74
N GLY A 296 12.68 -8.59 -3.64
CA GLY A 296 12.63 -7.83 -2.39
C GLY A 296 14.02 -7.42 -1.92
N LEU A 297 14.38 -6.15 -2.11
CA LEU A 297 15.68 -5.57 -1.76
C LEU A 297 15.95 -5.59 -0.25
N ASN A 298 14.89 -5.56 0.58
CA ASN A 298 14.97 -5.63 2.04
C ASN A 298 14.62 -7.02 2.59
N GLY A 299 14.57 -8.04 1.71
CA GLY A 299 13.97 -9.34 2.02
C GLY A 299 12.50 -9.42 1.61
N ALA A 300 11.90 -10.58 1.85
CA ALA A 300 10.48 -10.83 1.63
C ALA A 300 9.87 -11.54 2.83
N ALA A 301 8.55 -11.43 3.00
CA ALA A 301 7.86 -12.06 4.10
C ALA A 301 6.40 -12.38 3.77
N GLY A 302 5.87 -13.41 4.42
CA GLY A 302 4.48 -13.86 4.21
C GLY A 302 3.89 -14.54 5.43
N VAL A 303 2.57 -14.69 5.43
CA VAL A 303 1.82 -15.30 6.54
C VAL A 303 1.36 -16.71 6.17
N LEU A 304 1.90 -17.71 6.86
CA LEU A 304 1.37 -19.07 6.85
C LEU A 304 0.22 -19.16 7.84
N LEU A 305 -1.00 -18.91 7.35
CA LEU A 305 -2.22 -18.93 8.14
C LEU A 305 -2.83 -20.33 8.17
N ALA A 306 -3.08 -20.84 9.37
CA ALA A 306 -3.77 -22.11 9.60
C ALA A 306 -5.13 -21.90 10.29
N ARG A 307 -6.12 -22.70 9.89
CA ARG A 307 -7.42 -22.82 10.55
C ARG A 307 -7.40 -24.02 11.49
N ARG A 308 -8.01 -23.85 12.67
CA ARG A 308 -8.18 -24.92 13.64
C ARG A 308 -9.66 -25.19 13.85
N ASP A 309 -9.97 -26.46 14.05
CA ASP A 309 -11.27 -26.85 14.56
C ASP A 309 -11.47 -26.27 15.97
N ALA A 310 -12.62 -25.64 16.19
CA ALA A 310 -12.88 -24.87 17.40
C ALA A 310 -13.05 -25.76 18.65
N GLU A 311 -13.42 -27.03 18.48
CA GLU A 311 -13.69 -27.97 19.57
C GLU A 311 -12.47 -28.81 19.94
N THR A 312 -11.62 -29.14 18.97
CA THR A 312 -10.48 -30.06 19.15
C THR A 312 -9.14 -29.34 19.11
N GLY A 313 -9.08 -28.12 18.58
CA GLY A 313 -7.84 -27.37 18.38
C GLY A 313 -6.94 -27.91 17.27
N ILE A 314 -7.36 -28.99 16.60
CA ILE A 314 -6.63 -29.63 15.51
C ILE A 314 -6.68 -28.73 14.28
N ILE A 315 -5.56 -28.64 13.58
CA ILE A 315 -5.47 -27.88 12.32
C ILE A 315 -6.25 -28.62 11.23
N THR A 316 -7.17 -27.93 10.58
CA THR A 316 -7.98 -28.49 9.48
C THR A 316 -7.44 -28.07 8.12
N ASP A 317 -7.10 -26.79 7.97
CA ASP A 317 -6.75 -26.17 6.70
C ASP A 317 -5.60 -25.18 6.87
N VAL A 318 -4.88 -24.95 5.78
CA VAL A 318 -3.90 -23.88 5.65
C VAL A 318 -4.23 -23.06 4.42
N LEU A 319 -4.09 -21.74 4.55
CA LEU A 319 -4.31 -20.83 3.46
C LEU A 319 -3.11 -20.83 2.51
N MET A 320 -3.36 -21.06 1.23
CA MET A 320 -2.34 -21.17 0.19
C MET A 320 -2.66 -20.25 -0.99
N GLN A 321 -1.62 -19.68 -1.59
CA GLN A 321 -1.69 -18.87 -2.80
C GLN A 321 -1.23 -19.71 -4.00
N HIS A 322 -2.04 -19.78 -5.05
CA HIS A 322 -1.65 -20.30 -6.35
C HIS A 322 -1.12 -19.16 -7.22
N ARG A 323 0.19 -19.16 -7.47
CA ARG A 323 0.89 -18.03 -8.06
C ARG A 323 0.57 -17.87 -9.54
N ALA A 324 0.45 -16.62 -10.01
CA ALA A 324 0.30 -16.30 -11.42
C ALA A 324 1.42 -16.91 -12.27
N LEU A 325 1.09 -17.29 -13.51
CA LEU A 325 2.01 -18.00 -14.41
C LEU A 325 3.25 -17.17 -14.78
N TRP A 326 3.15 -15.85 -14.71
CA TRP A 326 4.23 -14.91 -15.04
C TRP A 326 5.19 -14.65 -13.88
N SER A 327 4.88 -15.11 -12.67
CA SER A 327 5.74 -14.97 -11.49
C SER A 327 6.90 -15.97 -11.49
N ALA A 328 7.90 -15.75 -10.61
CA ALA A 328 8.94 -16.72 -10.34
C ALA A 328 8.33 -18.07 -9.92
N GLU A 329 8.69 -19.15 -10.63
CA GLU A 329 8.10 -20.49 -10.52
C GLU A 329 6.56 -20.52 -10.69
N GLY A 330 6.00 -19.67 -11.56
CA GLY A 330 4.55 -19.52 -11.76
C GLY A 330 3.73 -20.81 -11.89
N GLY A 331 2.49 -20.75 -11.38
CA GLY A 331 1.57 -21.88 -11.30
C GLY A 331 1.89 -22.88 -10.19
N THR A 332 2.83 -22.57 -9.29
CA THR A 332 3.04 -23.31 -8.04
C THR A 332 2.22 -22.72 -6.89
N TRP A 333 2.05 -23.51 -5.84
CA TRP A 333 1.42 -23.12 -4.59
C TRP A 333 2.45 -22.69 -3.55
N GLY A 334 2.18 -21.59 -2.85
CA GLY A 334 3.06 -21.02 -1.84
C GLY A 334 2.28 -20.26 -0.77
N ILE A 335 3.05 -19.55 0.06
CA ILE A 335 2.54 -18.69 1.12
C ILE A 335 2.29 -17.30 0.52
N PRO A 336 1.11 -16.68 0.74
CA PRO A 336 0.88 -15.29 0.33
C PRO A 336 1.84 -14.35 1.06
N GLY A 337 2.48 -13.46 0.31
CA GLY A 337 3.57 -12.63 0.81
C GLY A 337 4.43 -12.03 -0.30
N GLY A 338 5.09 -10.93 0.04
CA GLY A 338 5.80 -10.08 -0.91
C GLY A 338 7.03 -9.42 -0.31
N ALA A 339 7.54 -8.40 -1.01
CA ALA A 339 8.74 -7.68 -0.62
C ALA A 339 8.53 -6.84 0.66
N ILE A 340 9.53 -6.80 1.52
CA ILE A 340 9.51 -5.93 2.70
C ILE A 340 9.79 -4.49 2.23
N ALA A 341 8.92 -3.54 2.60
CA ALA A 341 9.10 -2.15 2.22
C ALA A 341 10.18 -1.45 3.06
N ASP A 342 10.65 -0.29 2.60
CA ASP A 342 11.67 0.48 3.32
C ASP A 342 11.19 0.86 4.73
N GLY A 343 11.96 0.45 5.74
CA GLY A 343 11.67 0.71 7.15
C GLY A 343 10.70 -0.27 7.82
N GLU A 344 10.11 -1.21 7.08
CA GLU A 344 9.29 -2.28 7.66
C GLU A 344 10.14 -3.33 8.38
N SER A 345 9.62 -3.85 9.49
CA SER A 345 10.12 -5.14 10.01
C SER A 345 9.58 -6.29 9.16
N PRO A 346 10.22 -7.48 9.18
CA PRO A 346 9.71 -8.64 8.46
C PRO A 346 8.28 -9.06 8.88
N LEU A 347 7.91 -8.85 10.15
CA LEU A 347 6.54 -9.12 10.61
C LEU A 347 5.54 -8.10 10.04
N GLU A 348 5.90 -6.82 10.02
CA GLU A 348 5.07 -5.77 9.41
C GLU A 348 4.86 -6.03 7.92
N GLY A 349 5.93 -6.36 7.20
CA GLY A 349 5.89 -6.75 5.80
C GLY A 349 4.98 -7.96 5.56
N ALA A 350 5.13 -9.04 6.35
CA ALA A 350 4.28 -10.22 6.22
C ALA A 350 2.78 -9.89 6.43
N LEU A 351 2.47 -9.19 7.51
CA LEU A 351 1.09 -8.83 7.86
C LEU A 351 0.46 -7.94 6.79
N ARG A 352 1.22 -7.00 6.26
CA ARG A 352 0.79 -6.13 5.20
C ARG A 352 0.58 -6.87 3.89
N GLU A 353 1.60 -7.56 3.39
CA GLU A 353 1.56 -8.25 2.09
C GLU A 353 0.44 -9.28 2.09
N SER A 354 0.28 -10.04 3.17
CA SER A 354 -0.82 -11.02 3.28
C SER A 354 -2.22 -10.38 3.28
N PHE A 355 -2.36 -9.14 3.76
CA PHE A 355 -3.60 -8.38 3.62
C PHE A 355 -3.81 -7.91 2.18
N GLU A 356 -2.77 -7.33 1.57
CA GLU A 356 -2.80 -6.80 0.21
C GLU A 356 -3.11 -7.90 -0.81
N GLU A 357 -2.42 -9.04 -0.78
CA GLU A 357 -2.55 -10.12 -1.77
C GLU A 357 -3.73 -11.06 -1.50
N ALA A 358 -3.97 -11.39 -0.23
CA ALA A 358 -4.82 -12.52 0.18
C ALA A 358 -5.99 -12.13 1.09
N ASN A 359 -6.19 -10.84 1.38
CA ASN A 359 -7.21 -10.34 2.30
C ASN A 359 -7.08 -10.89 3.74
N ILE A 360 -5.86 -11.26 4.17
CA ILE A 360 -5.58 -11.69 5.55
C ILE A 360 -5.43 -10.45 6.43
N ARG A 361 -6.52 -10.05 7.07
CA ARG A 361 -6.52 -8.88 7.96
C ARG A 361 -5.77 -9.16 9.27
N PRO A 362 -4.83 -8.30 9.71
CA PRO A 362 -4.09 -8.48 10.95
C PRO A 362 -4.98 -8.68 12.18
N GLU A 363 -6.13 -8.00 12.25
CA GLU A 363 -7.08 -8.09 13.36
C GLU A 363 -7.78 -9.45 13.50
N ASN A 364 -7.79 -10.26 12.44
CA ASN A 364 -8.47 -11.55 12.35
C ASN A 364 -7.56 -12.75 12.68
N ILE A 365 -6.27 -12.51 12.96
CA ILE A 365 -5.29 -13.57 13.17
C ILE A 365 -4.54 -13.39 14.49
N THR A 366 -3.95 -14.48 14.97
CA THR A 366 -3.00 -14.48 16.09
C THR A 366 -1.66 -14.98 15.57
N VAL A 367 -0.62 -14.15 15.69
CA VAL A 367 0.75 -14.54 15.33
C VAL A 367 1.35 -15.39 16.45
N VAL A 368 1.84 -16.58 16.09
CA VAL A 368 2.28 -17.63 17.01
C VAL A 368 3.73 -18.10 16.78
N GLY A 369 4.46 -17.40 15.92
CA GLY A 369 5.89 -17.58 15.73
C GLY A 369 6.33 -17.13 14.35
N SER A 370 7.64 -17.19 14.09
CA SER A 370 8.22 -16.91 12.78
C SER A 370 9.38 -17.87 12.46
N TYR A 371 9.70 -17.96 11.17
CA TYR A 371 10.86 -18.65 10.63
C TYR A 371 11.53 -17.75 9.58
N LEU A 372 12.80 -17.43 9.79
CA LEU A 372 13.63 -16.69 8.86
C LEU A 372 14.55 -17.67 8.14
N GLU A 373 14.42 -17.74 6.82
CA GLU A 373 15.43 -18.35 5.96
C GLU A 373 16.43 -17.25 5.54
N ASP A 374 17.63 -17.26 6.13
CA ASP A 374 18.65 -16.23 5.94
C ASP A 374 19.71 -16.66 4.91
N HIS A 375 19.70 -15.97 3.78
CA HIS A 375 20.63 -16.18 2.66
C HIS A 375 21.79 -15.18 2.65
N GLY A 376 22.04 -14.43 3.73
CA GLY A 376 23.08 -13.41 3.85
C GLY A 376 22.53 -12.01 3.54
N PRO A 377 22.69 -11.48 2.32
CA PRO A 377 22.16 -10.16 1.97
C PRO A 377 20.63 -10.14 1.76
N TRP A 378 19.96 -11.29 1.87
CA TRP A 378 18.52 -11.44 1.67
C TRP A 378 17.98 -12.52 2.60
N GLY A 379 16.73 -12.42 3.01
CA GLY A 379 16.04 -13.49 3.72
C GLY A 379 14.53 -13.50 3.48
N TYR A 380 13.92 -14.67 3.70
CA TYR A 380 12.47 -14.85 3.68
C TYR A 380 11.94 -15.12 5.08
N THR A 381 11.04 -14.26 5.58
CA THR A 381 10.37 -14.50 6.87
C THR A 381 8.98 -15.10 6.67
N THR A 382 8.81 -16.35 7.09
CA THR A 382 7.50 -16.98 7.23
C THR A 382 6.93 -16.71 8.62
N VAL A 383 5.80 -16.01 8.70
CA VAL A 383 5.06 -15.76 9.94
C VAL A 383 3.99 -16.83 10.10
N PHE A 384 4.00 -17.55 11.23
CA PHE A 384 2.98 -18.53 11.54
C PHE A 384 1.82 -17.85 12.26
N ALA A 385 0.60 -18.08 11.78
CA ALA A 385 -0.59 -17.53 12.39
C ALA A 385 -1.74 -18.54 12.44
N PHE A 386 -2.62 -18.36 13.41
CA PHE A 386 -3.94 -18.99 13.42
C PHE A 386 -5.04 -17.95 13.25
N GLU A 387 -6.19 -18.37 12.74
CA GLU A 387 -7.40 -17.57 12.89
C GLU A 387 -7.65 -17.27 14.37
N LYS A 388 -7.95 -16.00 14.63
CA LYS A 388 -8.27 -15.52 15.97
C LYS A 388 -9.65 -16.07 16.38
N PRO A 389 -9.83 -16.55 17.62
CA PRO A 389 -11.14 -17.05 18.07
C PRO A 389 -12.26 -16.03 17.84
N GLY A 390 -13.36 -16.49 17.22
CA GLY A 390 -14.52 -15.64 16.88
C GLY A 390 -14.35 -14.81 15.60
N HIS A 391 -13.23 -14.95 14.90
CA HIS A 391 -12.98 -14.34 13.60
C HIS A 391 -12.84 -15.42 12.52
N THR A 392 -13.24 -15.08 11.30
CA THR A 392 -13.06 -15.92 10.11
C THR A 392 -12.33 -15.11 9.06
N VAL A 393 -11.30 -15.69 8.46
CA VAL A 393 -10.61 -15.13 7.31
C VAL A 393 -11.25 -15.67 6.03
N GLU A 394 -11.78 -14.73 5.25
CA GLU A 394 -12.36 -14.95 3.92
C GLU A 394 -11.34 -14.51 2.86
N PRO A 395 -10.51 -15.44 2.35
CA PRO A 395 -9.43 -15.10 1.44
C PRO A 395 -9.97 -14.60 0.10
N ARG A 396 -9.24 -13.67 -0.51
CA ARG A 396 -9.52 -13.17 -1.86
C ARG A 396 -8.22 -12.82 -2.55
N ALA A 397 -8.08 -13.23 -3.82
CA ALA A 397 -7.07 -12.68 -4.69
C ALA A 397 -7.46 -11.23 -4.99
N ASN A 398 -6.68 -10.29 -4.45
CA ASN A 398 -6.92 -8.86 -4.61
C ASN A 398 -6.01 -8.21 -5.65
N ASP A 399 -5.06 -8.97 -6.21
CA ASP A 399 -4.11 -8.56 -7.23
C ASP A 399 -4.06 -9.55 -8.39
N ASP A 400 -3.29 -9.18 -9.41
CA ASP A 400 -3.05 -10.01 -10.60
C ASP A 400 -1.92 -11.04 -10.39
N GLU A 401 -1.33 -11.11 -9.19
CA GLU A 401 -0.21 -12.00 -8.84
C GLU A 401 -0.69 -13.39 -8.41
N SER A 402 -2.00 -13.53 -8.16
CA SER A 402 -2.63 -14.75 -7.67
C SER A 402 -3.66 -15.29 -8.67
N LEU A 403 -3.53 -16.55 -9.09
CA LEU A 403 -4.58 -17.26 -9.83
C LEU A 403 -5.76 -17.60 -8.91
N GLU A 404 -5.44 -18.01 -7.69
CA GLU A 404 -6.40 -18.29 -6.64
C GLU A 404 -5.73 -18.20 -5.26
N ILE A 405 -6.52 -17.83 -4.25
CA ILE A 405 -6.18 -17.98 -2.83
C ILE A 405 -7.20 -18.93 -2.24
N ALA A 406 -6.76 -20.02 -1.62
CA ALA A 406 -7.65 -21.07 -1.16
C ALA A 406 -7.25 -21.63 0.20
N TRP A 407 -8.26 -22.04 0.97
CA TRP A 407 -8.08 -22.95 2.09
C TRP A 407 -7.83 -24.35 1.54
N VAL A 408 -6.70 -24.93 1.89
CA VAL A 408 -6.29 -26.28 1.48
C VAL A 408 -6.29 -27.18 2.72
N PRO A 409 -6.91 -28.38 2.66
CA PRO A 409 -6.82 -29.33 3.75
C PRO A 409 -5.37 -29.59 4.15
N PHE A 410 -5.08 -29.53 5.45
CA PHE A 410 -3.70 -29.50 5.95
C PHE A 410 -2.87 -30.71 5.50
N ASP A 411 -3.49 -31.90 5.47
CA ASP A 411 -2.83 -33.15 5.05
C ASP A 411 -2.70 -33.27 3.51
N GLU A 412 -3.38 -32.42 2.73
CA GLU A 412 -3.34 -32.42 1.26
C GLU A 412 -2.30 -31.47 0.66
N VAL A 413 -1.71 -30.57 1.46
CA VAL A 413 -0.73 -29.57 0.97
C VAL A 413 0.43 -30.23 0.22
N ARG A 414 0.89 -31.41 0.67
CA ARG A 414 1.97 -32.17 0.02
C ARG A 414 1.63 -32.69 -1.38
N ASN A 415 0.34 -32.74 -1.72
CA ASN A 415 -0.15 -33.19 -3.03
C ASN A 415 -0.19 -32.05 -4.06
N LEU A 416 -0.06 -30.80 -3.61
CA LEU A 416 -0.02 -29.64 -4.49
C LEU A 416 1.33 -29.53 -5.22
N LYS A 417 1.32 -28.82 -6.34
CA LYS A 417 2.56 -28.38 -7.01
C LYS A 417 3.16 -27.22 -6.21
N LEU A 418 3.87 -27.51 -5.12
CA LEU A 418 4.46 -26.52 -4.24
C LEU A 418 5.65 -25.79 -4.90
N LEU A 419 5.83 -24.51 -4.53
CA LEU A 419 7.05 -23.75 -4.78
C LEU A 419 8.26 -24.50 -4.22
N THR A 420 9.42 -24.45 -4.87
CA THR A 420 10.60 -25.25 -4.47
C THR A 420 11.02 -25.03 -3.01
N ALA A 421 11.04 -23.77 -2.56
CA ALA A 421 11.34 -23.43 -1.16
C ALA A 421 10.26 -24.00 -0.21
N MET A 422 8.97 -23.76 -0.51
CA MET A 422 7.85 -24.27 0.29
C MET A 422 7.87 -25.79 0.40
N LYS A 423 8.16 -26.51 -0.70
CA LYS A 423 8.27 -27.97 -0.70
C LYS A 423 9.38 -28.46 0.23
N THR A 424 10.48 -27.72 0.30
CA THR A 424 11.65 -28.04 1.13
C THR A 424 11.35 -27.84 2.60
N ASP A 425 10.67 -26.75 2.96
CA ASP A 425 10.39 -26.40 4.36
C ASP A 425 9.10 -27.00 4.92
N TRP A 426 8.15 -27.40 4.07
CA TRP A 426 6.83 -27.87 4.50
C TRP A 426 6.86 -28.94 5.60
N PRO A 427 7.70 -30.00 5.55
CA PRO A 427 7.72 -31.00 6.61
C PRO A 427 8.00 -30.41 8.01
N ARG A 428 8.84 -29.36 8.08
CA ARG A 428 9.17 -28.67 9.33
C ARG A 428 8.06 -27.71 9.74
N PHE A 429 7.48 -26.98 8.79
CA PHE A 429 6.34 -26.10 9.04
C PHE A 429 5.13 -26.88 9.56
N GLU A 430 4.88 -28.06 8.98
CA GLU A 430 3.82 -28.96 9.40
C GLU A 430 4.02 -29.44 10.84
N GLU A 431 5.22 -29.95 11.17
CA GLU A 431 5.55 -30.39 12.54
C GLU A 431 5.39 -29.24 13.54
N ARG A 432 5.90 -28.06 13.18
CA ARG A 432 5.85 -26.87 14.03
C ARG A 432 4.42 -26.40 14.28
N LEU A 433 3.61 -26.29 13.23
CA LEU A 433 2.20 -25.92 13.36
C LEU A 433 1.45 -26.91 14.27
N ARG A 434 1.65 -28.23 14.09
CA ARG A 434 1.05 -29.25 14.97
C ARG A 434 1.48 -29.07 16.43
N ARG A 435 2.77 -28.79 16.67
CA ARG A 435 3.31 -28.55 18.01
C ARG A 435 2.69 -27.31 18.66
N ILE A 436 2.63 -26.19 17.95
CA ILE A 436 2.05 -24.94 18.45
C ILE A 436 0.55 -25.13 18.73
N ALA A 437 -0.18 -25.78 17.82
CA ALA A 437 -1.61 -26.06 18.00
C ALA A 437 -1.89 -26.88 19.27
N ALA A 438 -1.10 -27.92 19.52
CA ALA A 438 -1.22 -28.73 20.74
C ALA A 438 -0.97 -27.91 22.02
N THR A 439 0.03 -27.02 22.03
CA THR A 439 0.33 -26.19 23.22
C THR A 439 -0.67 -25.07 23.48
N THR A 440 -1.37 -24.60 22.45
CA THR A 440 -2.29 -23.45 22.54
C THR A 440 -3.70 -23.88 22.96
N PHE A 441 -4.06 -25.15 22.77
CA PHE A 441 -5.38 -25.68 23.13
C PHE A 441 -5.52 -26.03 24.63
N ASP A 442 -4.40 -26.20 25.35
CA ASP A 442 -4.36 -26.49 26.79
C ASP A 442 -4.43 -25.22 27.69
N ARG A 443 -4.68 -24.04 27.11
CA ARG A 443 -4.86 -22.75 27.81
C ARG A 443 -6.21 -22.14 27.46
#